data_AF-A0A418Q2Z2-F1
#
_entry.id   AF-A0A418Q2Z2-F1
#
_cell.length_a   1.000
_cell.length_b   1.000
_cell.length_c   1.000
_cell.angle_alpha   90.00
_cell.angle_beta   90.00
_cell.angle_gamma   90.00
#
_symmetry.space_group_name_H-M   'P 1'
#
loop_
_entity.id
_entity.type
_entity.pdbx_description
1 polymer ?
#
loop_
_entity_poly.entity_id
_entity_poly.type
_entity_poly.pdbx_seq_one_letter_code
_entity_poly.pdbx_strand_id
1 'polypeptide(L)'
;MRDLLVALPILLVAAPAYAAPAPAPQLPPEFSDPAMADKLGRAAGVLTRSLMDLPIGEMEAALEGRPVTAADRSRRVRDSVNDPYLEQRVATVAAQSGRTMQSATKTLVSSLPAIMGALGQIEEQLERAVANLPDPTYPRR
;
A
#
# COMPACT_ATOMS: atom_id res chain seq x y z
N MET A 1 37.30 -22.01 -26.20
CA MET A 1 36.05 -21.61 -25.52
C MET A 1 36.31 -21.32 -24.05
N ARG A 2 37.08 -20.27 -23.72
CA ARG A 2 37.34 -19.88 -22.32
C ARG A 2 37.58 -18.38 -22.10
N ASP A 3 37.43 -17.57 -23.15
CA ASP A 3 37.79 -16.14 -23.14
C ASP A 3 36.58 -15.20 -23.10
N LEU A 4 35.36 -15.74 -23.01
CA LEU A 4 34.10 -14.98 -23.01
C LEU A 4 33.49 -14.81 -21.60
N LEU A 5 34.26 -15.09 -20.54
CA LEU A 5 33.80 -15.02 -19.14
C LEU A 5 34.50 -13.94 -18.30
N VAL A 6 35.26 -13.04 -18.92
CA VAL A 6 36.02 -11.99 -18.19
C VAL A 6 35.39 -10.60 -18.36
N ALA A 7 34.40 -10.42 -19.23
CA ALA A 7 33.82 -9.10 -19.53
C ALA A 7 32.59 -8.70 -18.68
N LEU A 8 32.19 -9.49 -17.67
CA LEU A 8 31.01 -9.19 -16.85
C LEU A 8 31.22 -8.25 -15.64
N PRO A 9 32.42 -8.07 -15.02
CA PRO A 9 32.51 -7.28 -13.80
C PRO A 9 32.64 -5.76 -14.03
N ILE A 10 32.87 -5.31 -15.27
CA ILE A 10 33.17 -3.89 -15.56
C ILE A 10 31.88 -3.02 -15.64
N LEU A 11 30.71 -3.62 -15.89
CA LEU A 11 29.44 -2.87 -15.91
C LEU A 11 28.88 -2.51 -14.52
N LEU A 12 29.43 -3.09 -13.43
CA LEU A 12 28.94 -2.86 -12.07
C LEU A 12 29.63 -1.70 -11.32
N VAL A 13 30.69 -1.13 -11.89
CA VAL A 13 31.46 -0.03 -11.23
C VAL A 13 30.93 1.36 -11.62
N ALA A 14 30.07 1.48 -12.63
CA ALA A 14 29.61 2.76 -13.16
C ALA A 14 28.33 3.34 -12.50
N ALA A 15 27.89 2.83 -11.35
CA ALA A 15 26.61 3.24 -10.75
C ALA A 15 26.63 3.87 -9.34
N PRO A 16 27.63 4.67 -8.90
CA PRO A 16 27.44 5.53 -7.72
C PRO A 16 27.10 7.00 -8.08
N ALA A 17 26.87 7.34 -9.35
CA ALA A 17 26.56 8.73 -9.74
C ALA A 17 25.08 9.14 -9.56
N TYR A 18 24.17 8.20 -9.30
CA TYR A 18 22.76 8.48 -8.96
C TYR A 18 22.49 8.56 -7.44
N ALA A 19 23.53 8.72 -6.63
CA ALA A 19 23.43 9.04 -5.21
C ALA A 19 23.44 10.57 -4.94
N ALA A 20 23.12 11.39 -5.94
CA ALA A 20 22.73 12.77 -5.66
C ALA A 20 21.39 12.70 -4.89
N PRO A 21 21.31 13.22 -3.64
CA PRO A 21 20.05 13.26 -2.93
C PRO A 21 19.09 14.10 -3.78
N ALA A 22 18.13 13.44 -4.43
CA ALA A 22 16.97 14.14 -4.96
C ALA A 22 16.42 15.00 -3.80
N PRO A 23 16.14 16.30 -4.02
CA PRO A 23 15.58 17.14 -2.98
C PRO A 23 14.37 16.39 -2.41
N ALA A 24 14.45 16.04 -1.12
CA ALA A 24 13.45 15.22 -0.47
C ALA A 24 12.09 15.82 -0.82
N PRO A 25 11.17 15.05 -1.43
CA PRO A 25 9.87 15.59 -1.76
C PRO A 25 9.31 16.17 -0.48
N GLN A 26 9.01 17.46 -0.50
CA GLN A 26 8.50 18.17 0.66
C GLN A 26 7.12 17.57 0.92
N LEU A 27 7.05 16.65 1.89
CA LEU A 27 5.78 16.15 2.38
C LEU A 27 4.96 17.37 2.77
N PRO A 28 3.71 17.48 2.28
CA PRO A 28 2.84 18.55 2.71
C PRO A 28 2.81 18.58 4.24
N PRO A 29 3.01 19.76 4.87
CA PRO A 29 3.19 19.86 6.31
C PRO A 29 1.97 19.30 7.07
N GLU A 30 0.81 19.20 6.42
CA GLU A 30 -0.41 18.59 6.96
C GLU A 30 -0.22 17.12 7.37
N PHE A 31 0.72 16.39 6.75
CA PHE A 31 1.00 15.00 7.12
C PHE A 31 1.83 14.87 8.40
N SER A 32 2.60 15.89 8.74
CA SER A 32 3.34 16.00 10.01
C SER A 32 2.53 16.66 11.14
N ASP A 33 1.31 17.11 10.85
CA ASP A 33 0.47 17.81 11.82
C ASP A 33 -0.14 16.83 12.84
N PRO A 34 0.06 17.02 14.16
CA PRO A 34 -0.63 16.24 15.20
C PRO A 34 -2.16 16.30 15.07
N ALA A 35 -2.73 17.38 14.54
CA ALA A 35 -4.17 17.49 14.30
C ALA A 35 -4.67 16.47 13.25
N MET A 36 -3.81 16.00 12.35
CA MET A 36 -4.15 14.92 11.39
C MET A 36 -4.24 13.56 12.09
N ALA A 37 -3.36 13.30 13.06
CA ALA A 37 -3.40 12.06 13.86
C ALA A 37 -4.70 11.98 14.69
N ASP A 38 -5.14 13.09 15.28
CA ASP A 38 -6.42 13.16 15.99
C ASP A 38 -7.62 12.92 15.07
N LYS A 39 -7.61 13.49 13.86
CA LYS A 39 -8.66 13.25 12.85
C LYS A 39 -8.72 11.78 12.44
N LEU A 40 -7.57 11.16 12.21
CA LEU A 40 -7.46 9.73 11.89
C LEU A 40 -7.94 8.85 13.05
N GLY A 41 -7.58 9.17 14.29
CA GLY A 41 -8.06 8.47 15.48
C GLY A 41 -9.58 8.52 15.62
N ARG A 42 -10.19 9.68 15.38
CA ARG A 42 -11.66 9.83 15.38
C ARG A 42 -12.32 9.05 14.25
N ALA A 43 -11.77 9.12 13.04
CA ALA A 43 -12.29 8.37 11.90
C ALA A 43 -12.21 6.84 12.15
N ALA A 44 -11.09 6.37 12.68
CA ALA A 44 -10.90 4.97 13.06
C ALA A 44 -11.92 4.53 14.12
N GLY A 45 -12.15 5.35 15.16
CA GLY A 45 -13.17 5.07 16.18
C GLY A 45 -14.58 4.91 15.61
N VAL A 46 -15.00 5.81 14.71
CA VAL A 46 -16.30 5.73 14.03
C VAL A 46 -16.42 4.46 13.17
N LEU A 47 -15.36 4.12 12.42
CA LEU A 47 -15.32 2.90 11.61
C LEU A 47 -15.40 1.65 12.49
N THR A 48 -14.63 1.59 13.58
CA THR A 48 -14.68 0.49 14.55
C THR A 48 -16.07 0.34 15.15
N ARG A 49 -16.72 1.44 15.57
CA ARG A 49 -18.09 1.40 16.08
C ARG A 49 -19.07 0.84 15.06
N SER A 50 -18.94 1.26 13.81
CA SER A 50 -19.79 0.79 12.70
C SER A 50 -19.60 -0.70 12.45
N LEU A 51 -18.36 -1.20 12.49
CA LEU A 51 -18.07 -2.63 12.39
C LEU A 51 -18.62 -3.42 13.59
N MET A 52 -18.56 -2.85 14.79
CA MET A 52 -19.13 -3.44 16.01
C MET A 52 -20.66 -3.51 15.98
N ASP A 53 -21.31 -2.73 15.13
CA ASP A 53 -22.77 -2.77 14.91
C ASP A 53 -23.22 -3.81 13.87
N LEU A 54 -22.29 -4.47 13.16
CA LEU A 54 -22.67 -5.43 12.13
C LEU A 54 -23.41 -6.64 12.74
N PRO A 55 -24.57 -7.04 12.18
CA PRO A 55 -25.28 -8.22 12.61
C PRO A 55 -24.50 -9.47 12.17
N ILE A 56 -24.19 -10.36 13.12
CA ILE A 56 -23.47 -11.61 12.84
C ILE A 56 -24.27 -12.87 13.14
N GLY A 57 -25.34 -12.78 13.95
CA GLY A 57 -26.03 -13.99 14.39
C GLY A 57 -26.68 -14.77 13.25
N GLU A 58 -27.13 -14.11 12.17
CA GLU A 58 -27.65 -14.82 11.00
C GLU A 58 -26.55 -15.58 10.25
N MET A 59 -25.35 -15.02 10.15
CA MET A 59 -24.18 -15.71 9.58
C MET A 59 -23.75 -16.88 10.47
N GLU A 60 -23.72 -16.70 11.79
CA GLU A 60 -23.40 -17.78 12.73
C GLU A 60 -24.39 -18.94 12.64
N ALA A 61 -25.69 -18.66 12.61
CA ALA A 61 -26.72 -19.69 12.47
C ALA A 61 -26.62 -20.44 11.12
N ALA A 62 -26.29 -19.73 10.03
CA ALA A 62 -26.05 -20.34 8.73
C ALA A 62 -24.82 -21.26 8.71
N LEU A 63 -23.73 -20.85 9.37
CA LEU A 63 -22.52 -21.67 9.54
C LEU A 63 -22.78 -22.91 10.40
N GLU A 64 -23.61 -22.79 11.42
CA GLU A 64 -24.02 -23.89 12.31
C GLU A 64 -25.09 -24.80 11.69
N GLY A 65 -25.61 -24.46 10.50
CA GLY A 65 -26.62 -25.26 9.79
C GLY A 65 -27.98 -25.31 10.50
N ARG A 66 -28.29 -24.32 11.35
CA ARG A 66 -29.54 -24.24 12.12
C ARG A 66 -30.43 -23.09 11.62
N PRO A 67 -31.76 -23.16 11.81
CA PRO A 67 -32.64 -22.04 11.49
C PRO A 67 -32.32 -20.81 12.35
N VAL A 68 -32.36 -19.64 11.71
CA VAL A 68 -32.16 -18.33 12.37
C VAL A 68 -33.28 -18.06 13.37
N THR A 69 -32.92 -17.76 14.61
CA THR A 69 -33.85 -17.39 15.68
C THR A 69 -33.96 -15.87 15.85
N ALA A 70 -34.97 -15.39 16.60
CA ALA A 70 -35.09 -13.96 16.90
C ALA A 70 -33.90 -13.41 17.70
N ALA A 71 -33.26 -14.24 18.53
CA ALA A 71 -32.07 -13.86 19.29
C ALA A 71 -30.86 -13.65 18.37
N ASP A 72 -30.72 -14.47 17.33
CA ASP A 72 -29.62 -14.36 16.36
C ASP A 72 -29.69 -13.04 15.58
N ARG A 73 -30.91 -12.56 15.24
CA ARG A 73 -31.09 -11.29 14.53
C ARG A 73 -30.67 -10.07 15.34
N SER A 74 -30.68 -10.17 16.66
CA SER A 74 -30.21 -9.11 17.55
C SER A 74 -28.70 -9.15 17.82
N ARG A 75 -28.02 -10.23 17.44
CA ARG A 75 -26.61 -10.47 17.77
C ARG A 75 -25.68 -9.70 16.85
N ARG A 76 -24.79 -8.89 17.44
CA ARG A 76 -23.83 -8.04 16.74
C ARG A 76 -22.39 -8.42 17.08
N VAL A 77 -21.44 -7.95 16.27
CA VAL A 77 -20.00 -8.15 16.53
C VAL A 77 -19.58 -7.67 17.93
N ARG A 78 -20.16 -6.56 18.43
CA ARG A 78 -19.86 -6.10 19.80
C ARG A 78 -20.15 -7.14 20.88
N ASP A 79 -21.14 -7.99 20.68
CA ASP A 79 -21.57 -8.98 21.67
C ASP A 79 -20.57 -10.14 21.77
N SER A 80 -19.79 -10.39 20.71
CA SER A 80 -18.75 -11.41 20.69
C SER A 80 -17.38 -10.90 21.15
N VAL A 81 -17.09 -9.60 20.95
CA VAL A 81 -15.79 -9.02 21.32
C VAL A 81 -15.69 -8.66 22.81
N ASN A 82 -16.80 -8.35 23.48
CA ASN A 82 -16.91 -8.10 24.92
C ASN A 82 -15.80 -7.18 25.52
N ASP A 83 -15.39 -6.14 24.78
CA ASP A 83 -14.40 -5.17 25.23
C ASP A 83 -14.99 -3.74 25.23
N PRO A 84 -15.29 -3.16 26.40
CA PRO A 84 -15.87 -1.82 26.49
C PRO A 84 -14.88 -0.69 26.11
N TYR A 85 -13.58 -0.98 26.05
CA TYR A 85 -12.53 -0.01 25.73
C TYR A 85 -11.96 -0.19 24.32
N LEU A 86 -12.53 -1.08 23.49
CA LEU A 86 -12.00 -1.39 22.17
C LEU A 86 -11.88 -0.14 21.27
N GLU A 87 -12.93 0.67 21.23
CA GLU A 87 -12.96 1.90 20.43
C GLU A 87 -11.86 2.87 20.86
N GLN A 88 -11.67 3.01 22.17
CA GLN A 88 -10.65 3.90 22.75
C GLN A 88 -9.23 3.36 22.53
N ARG A 89 -9.05 2.03 22.58
CA ARG A 89 -7.80 1.34 22.21
C ARG A 89 -7.47 1.56 20.74
N VAL A 90 -8.42 1.35 19.83
CA VAL A 90 -8.20 1.55 18.39
C VAL A 90 -7.89 3.01 18.08
N ALA A 91 -8.61 3.96 18.69
CA ALA A 91 -8.29 5.37 18.54
C ALA A 91 -6.88 5.72 19.06
N THR A 92 -6.47 5.14 20.19
CA THR A 92 -5.12 5.34 20.76
C THR A 92 -4.05 4.75 19.86
N VAL A 93 -4.25 3.52 19.35
CA VAL A 93 -3.33 2.88 18.42
C VAL A 93 -3.23 3.69 17.14
N ALA A 94 -4.34 4.10 16.54
CA ALA A 94 -4.34 4.93 15.34
C ALA A 94 -3.60 6.26 15.54
N ALA A 95 -3.81 6.93 16.68
CA ALA A 95 -3.11 8.16 17.03
C ALA A 95 -1.60 7.92 17.24
N GLN A 96 -1.22 6.83 17.91
CA GLN A 96 0.19 6.46 18.13
C GLN A 96 0.90 6.03 16.84
N SER A 97 0.17 5.36 15.94
CA SER A 97 0.65 4.92 14.63
C SER A 97 0.87 6.09 13.66
N GLY A 98 0.41 7.30 13.97
CA GLY A 98 0.63 8.49 13.14
C GLY A 98 2.11 8.69 12.76
N ARG A 99 3.05 8.47 13.69
CA ARG A 99 4.49 8.59 13.41
C ARG A 99 5.04 7.49 12.50
N THR A 100 4.58 6.25 12.71
CA THR A 100 4.96 5.12 11.84
C THR A 100 4.39 5.32 10.44
N MET A 101 3.14 5.79 10.34
CA MET A 101 2.48 6.07 9.07
C MET A 101 3.15 7.25 8.35
N GLN A 102 3.53 8.32 9.05
CA GLN A 102 4.36 9.40 8.52
C GLN A 102 5.68 8.90 7.94
N SER A 103 6.38 8.00 8.65
CA SER A 103 7.63 7.41 8.16
C SER A 103 7.41 6.54 6.91
N ALA A 104 6.34 5.75 6.89
CA ALA A 104 5.98 4.91 5.74
C ALA A 104 5.60 5.75 4.51
N THR A 105 4.80 6.81 4.71
CA THR A 105 4.45 7.76 3.65
C THR A 105 5.68 8.50 3.15
N LYS A 106 6.60 8.91 4.04
CA LYS A 106 7.87 9.53 3.65
C LYS A 106 8.69 8.61 2.74
N THR A 107 8.81 7.34 3.12
CA THR A 107 9.51 6.33 2.32
C THR A 107 8.83 6.14 0.96
N LEU A 108 7.50 5.98 0.93
CA LEU A 108 6.72 5.85 -0.31
C LEU A 108 6.93 7.06 -1.23
N VAL A 109 6.75 8.26 -0.70
CA VAL A 109 6.90 9.51 -1.46
C VAL A 109 8.34 9.68 -1.95
N SER A 110 9.34 9.35 -1.13
CA SER A 110 10.75 9.37 -1.55
C SER A 110 11.09 8.34 -2.62
N SER A 111 10.29 7.27 -2.72
CA SER A 111 10.46 6.22 -3.74
C SER A 111 9.74 6.52 -5.06
N LEU A 112 8.77 7.46 -5.07
CA LEU A 112 8.01 7.81 -6.28
C LEU A 112 8.90 8.21 -7.47
N PRO A 113 9.94 9.05 -7.32
CA PRO A 113 10.80 9.41 -8.45
C PRO A 113 11.56 8.21 -9.03
N ALA A 114 12.00 7.28 -8.18
CA ALA A 114 12.68 6.07 -8.62
C ALA A 114 11.72 5.14 -9.40
N ILE A 115 10.47 5.03 -8.95
CA ILE A 115 9.42 4.28 -9.66
C ILE A 115 9.14 4.93 -11.02
N MET A 116 8.98 6.26 -11.08
CA MET A 116 8.73 6.97 -12.34
C MET A 116 9.92 6.86 -13.31
N GLY A 117 11.15 6.95 -12.80
CA GLY A 117 12.36 6.74 -13.60
C GLY A 117 12.44 5.32 -14.17
N ALA A 118 12.12 4.31 -13.37
CA ALA A 118 12.07 2.92 -13.84
C ALA A 118 10.99 2.72 -14.92
N LEU A 119 9.81 3.32 -14.75
CA LEU A 119 8.73 3.26 -15.75
C LEU A 119 9.13 3.96 -17.07
N GLY A 120 9.79 5.12 -17.01
CA GLY A 120 10.27 5.81 -18.21
C GLY A 120 11.35 5.01 -18.96
N GLN A 121 12.24 4.32 -18.25
CA GLN A 121 13.24 3.44 -18.88
C GLN A 121 12.59 2.21 -19.55
N ILE A 122 11.50 1.70 -18.99
CA ILE A 122 10.73 0.60 -19.59
C ILE A 122 10.06 1.09 -20.88
N GLU A 123 9.49 2.30 -20.89
CA GLU A 123 8.88 2.92 -22.07
C GLU A 123 9.90 3.11 -23.20
N GLU A 124 11.09 3.63 -22.90
CA GLU A 124 12.16 3.83 -23.89
C GLU A 124 12.70 2.50 -24.45
N GLN A 125 12.78 1.46 -23.62
CA GLN A 125 13.15 0.11 -24.06
C GLN A 125 12.08 -0.52 -24.94
N LEU A 126 10.81 -0.33 -24.61
CA LEU A 126 9.68 -0.76 -25.43
C LEU A 126 9.67 -0.03 -26.78
N GLU A 127 9.89 1.28 -26.79
CA GLU A 127 9.95 2.07 -28.03
C GLU A 127 11.09 1.60 -28.94
N ARG A 128 12.30 1.35 -28.40
CA ARG A 128 13.41 0.78 -29.19
C ARG A 128 13.13 -0.65 -29.67
N ALA A 129 12.43 -1.46 -28.87
CA ALA A 129 12.08 -2.81 -29.26
C ALA A 129 11.04 -2.82 -30.40
N VAL A 130 10.06 -1.90 -30.34
CA VAL A 130 9.04 -1.71 -31.39
C VAL A 130 9.62 -1.07 -32.64
N ALA A 131 10.53 -0.09 -32.51
CA ALA A 131 11.20 0.54 -33.64
C ALA A 131 12.10 -0.43 -34.43
N ASN A 132 12.54 -1.53 -33.81
CA ASN A 132 13.34 -2.58 -34.47
C ASN A 132 12.51 -3.77 -34.95
N LEU A 133 11.17 -3.73 -34.83
CA LEU A 133 10.32 -4.74 -35.44
C LEU A 133 10.22 -4.47 -36.96
N PRO A 134 10.45 -5.49 -37.81
CA PRO A 134 10.31 -5.32 -39.26
C PRO A 134 8.87 -4.96 -39.61
N ASP A 135 8.70 -3.90 -40.40
CA ASP A 135 7.40 -3.43 -40.87
C ASP A 135 6.66 -4.56 -41.61
N PRO A 136 5.45 -4.96 -41.16
CA PRO A 136 4.71 -6.05 -41.78
C PRO A 136 4.25 -5.75 -43.21
N THR A 137 4.43 -4.52 -43.71
CA THR A 137 4.03 -4.13 -45.07
C THR A 137 5.13 -4.22 -46.13
N TYR A 138 6.32 -4.76 -45.83
CA TYR A 138 7.33 -4.98 -46.87
C TYR A 138 6.93 -6.12 -47.84
N PRO A 139 6.84 -5.88 -49.16
CA PRO A 139 6.47 -6.91 -50.12
C PRO A 139 7.58 -7.95 -50.21
N ARG A 140 7.25 -9.22 -49.93
CA ARG A 140 8.13 -10.36 -50.18
C ARG A 140 8.38 -10.43 -51.69
N ARG A 141 9.64 -10.28 -52.10
CA ARG A 141 10.09 -10.68 -53.44
C ARG A 141 10.32 -12.18 -53.48
#